data_AF-A0A6S6PFE9-F1
#
_entry.id   AF-A0A6S6PFE9-F1
#
_cell.length_a   1.000
_cell.length_b   1.000
_cell.length_c   1.000
_cell.angle_alpha   90.00
_cell.angle_beta   90.00
_cell.angle_gamma   90.00
#
_symmetry.space_group_name_H-M   'P 1'
#
loop_
_entity.id
_entity.type
_entity.pdbx_description
1 polymer ?
#
loop_
_entity_poly.entity_id
_entity_poly.type
_entity_poly.pdbx_seq_one_letter_code
_entity_poly.pdbx_strand_id
1 'polypeptide(L)'
;MSDMQGNFFEQTPPQPRLVRREAITDEGLKHFQDAYPGQPITKEDLFYYVYGLLHSPEYRERYADTLRKELPRIPRVKTYEAFKAFSDAGRRLGGMHVNFDSQPIYEGVKVDYGKGPLTPEAFRVEKMKYGKGKDKSVLHYNDRITVTGIPLEAYDYVVNGKPALDWVVERQCVKTDKASGIVNDANDWAVETMDNPRYPLELLLRVITISLETMKIVNELPALDILAD
;
A
#
# COMPACT_ATOMS: atom_id res chain seq x y z
N MET A 1 -67.25 1.95 23.61
CA MET A 1 -66.57 2.50 22.41
C MET A 1 -65.13 2.06 22.51
N SER A 2 -64.73 1.15 21.62
CA SER A 2 -63.43 0.47 21.60
C SER A 2 -62.56 1.17 20.56
N ASP A 3 -61.57 1.94 20.99
CA ASP A 3 -60.60 2.56 20.08
C ASP A 3 -59.57 1.52 19.63
N MET A 4 -59.78 0.97 18.44
CA MET A 4 -58.70 0.41 17.63
C MET A 4 -58.02 1.57 16.90
N GLN A 5 -56.88 2.03 17.41
CA GLN A 5 -55.95 2.83 16.62
C GLN A 5 -54.81 1.91 16.20
N GLY A 6 -54.97 1.33 15.00
CA GLY A 6 -53.91 0.63 14.30
C GLY A 6 -52.79 1.61 13.96
N ASN A 7 -51.55 1.20 14.26
CA ASN A 7 -50.33 1.93 13.97
C ASN A 7 -50.12 1.96 12.44
N PHE A 8 -50.69 2.97 11.77
CA PHE A 8 -50.80 3.06 10.30
C PHE A 8 -49.51 3.53 9.60
N PHE A 9 -48.40 3.72 10.33
CA PHE A 9 -47.18 4.35 9.80
C PHE A 9 -45.86 3.59 10.01
N GLU A 10 -45.86 2.36 10.52
CA GLU A 10 -44.64 1.54 10.61
C GLU A 10 -44.59 0.46 9.53
N GLN A 11 -44.43 0.89 8.28
CA GLN A 11 -43.88 0.00 7.25
C GLN A 11 -42.65 0.67 6.67
N THR A 12 -41.50 0.45 7.33
CA THR A 12 -40.19 0.72 6.73
C THR A 12 -40.11 -0.14 5.46
N PRO A 13 -40.03 0.45 4.26
CA PRO A 13 -39.92 -0.34 3.04
C PRO A 13 -38.67 -1.22 3.13
N PRO A 14 -38.73 -2.48 2.68
CA PRO A 14 -37.56 -3.35 2.70
C PRO A 14 -36.42 -2.68 1.93
N GLN A 15 -35.39 -2.29 2.67
CA GLN A 15 -34.16 -1.74 2.10
C GLN A 15 -33.59 -2.76 1.11
N PRO A 16 -33.26 -2.38 -0.14
CA PRO A 16 -32.69 -3.31 -1.10
C PRO A 16 -31.41 -3.92 -0.51
N ARG A 17 -31.38 -5.24 -0.39
CA ARG A 17 -30.21 -5.97 0.12
C ARG A 17 -29.07 -5.77 -0.88
N LEU A 18 -27.99 -5.13 -0.43
CA LEU A 18 -26.77 -4.99 -1.22
C LEU A 18 -26.23 -6.38 -1.56
N VAL A 19 -26.05 -6.66 -2.86
CA VAL A 19 -25.50 -7.93 -3.35
C VAL A 19 -24.11 -7.66 -3.91
N ARG A 20 -23.10 -8.33 -3.35
CA ARG A 20 -21.73 -8.29 -3.89
C ARG A 20 -21.67 -9.05 -5.21
N ARG A 21 -20.99 -8.46 -6.20
CA ARG A 21 -20.70 -9.08 -7.50
C ARG A 21 -19.23 -8.86 -7.84
N GLU A 22 -18.65 -9.77 -8.63
CA GLU A 22 -17.30 -9.58 -9.15
C GLU A 22 -17.30 -8.51 -10.24
N ALA A 23 -16.28 -7.66 -10.25
CA ALA A 23 -16.15 -6.57 -11.23
C ALA A 23 -15.48 -7.01 -12.53
N ILE A 24 -14.73 -8.11 -12.51
CA ILE A 24 -14.16 -8.71 -13.72
C ILE A 24 -15.28 -9.42 -14.47
N THR A 25 -15.49 -9.01 -15.73
CA THR A 25 -16.51 -9.58 -16.60
C THR A 25 -16.12 -11.00 -17.03
N ASP A 26 -17.12 -11.83 -17.33
CA ASP A 26 -16.88 -13.17 -17.83
C ASP A 26 -16.19 -13.14 -19.21
N GLU A 27 -16.46 -12.11 -20.02
CA GLU A 27 -15.75 -11.85 -21.27
C GLU A 27 -14.26 -11.57 -21.05
N GLY A 28 -13.94 -10.71 -20.07
CA GLY A 28 -12.56 -10.41 -19.71
C GLY A 28 -11.82 -11.64 -19.19
N LEU A 29 -12.48 -12.47 -18.37
CA LEU A 29 -11.93 -13.74 -17.94
C LEU A 29 -11.67 -14.68 -19.13
N LYS A 30 -12.66 -14.82 -20.02
CA LYS A 30 -12.58 -15.68 -21.19
C LYS A 30 -11.44 -15.28 -22.12
N HIS A 31 -11.20 -13.99 -22.32
CA HIS A 31 -10.08 -13.48 -23.12
C HIS A 31 -8.71 -14.02 -22.68
N PHE A 32 -8.52 -14.22 -21.36
CA PHE A 32 -7.31 -14.82 -20.81
C PHE A 32 -7.35 -16.35 -20.85
N GLN A 33 -8.48 -16.97 -20.56
CA GLN A 33 -8.64 -18.44 -20.65
C GLN A 33 -8.39 -18.97 -22.07
N ASP A 34 -8.83 -18.24 -23.09
CA ASP A 34 -8.64 -18.62 -24.50
C ASP A 34 -7.15 -18.62 -24.92
N ALA A 35 -6.30 -17.85 -24.24
CA ALA A 35 -4.85 -17.85 -24.47
C ALA A 35 -4.12 -19.02 -23.80
N TYR A 36 -4.73 -19.65 -22.79
CA TYR A 36 -4.13 -20.77 -22.05
C TYR A 36 -5.12 -21.94 -21.89
N PRO A 37 -5.46 -22.66 -22.99
CA PRO A 37 -6.45 -23.73 -22.94
C PRO A 37 -6.10 -24.82 -21.93
N GLY A 38 -7.11 -25.21 -21.13
CA GLY A 38 -6.97 -26.27 -20.12
C GLY A 38 -6.35 -25.84 -18.79
N GLN A 39 -5.93 -24.58 -18.65
CA GLN A 39 -5.36 -24.07 -17.41
C GLN A 39 -6.43 -23.44 -16.50
N PRO A 40 -6.34 -23.62 -15.17
CA PRO A 40 -7.27 -23.00 -14.23
C PRO A 40 -6.93 -21.51 -14.06
N ILE A 41 -7.78 -20.64 -14.60
CA ILE A 41 -7.69 -19.19 -14.40
C ILE A 41 -9.02 -18.70 -13.85
N THR A 42 -8.97 -18.06 -12.68
CA THR A 42 -10.11 -17.41 -12.04
C THR A 42 -10.03 -15.88 -12.20
N LYS A 43 -11.14 -15.19 -11.90
CA LYS A 43 -11.15 -13.71 -11.87
C LYS A 43 -10.21 -13.15 -10.82
N GLU A 44 -10.07 -13.83 -9.69
CA GLU A 44 -9.13 -13.43 -8.66
C GLU A 44 -7.68 -13.52 -9.16
N ASP A 45 -7.33 -14.60 -9.88
CA ASP A 45 -6.01 -14.72 -10.52
C ASP A 45 -5.77 -13.60 -11.52
N LEU A 46 -6.79 -13.20 -12.28
CA LEU A 46 -6.68 -12.08 -13.20
C LEU A 46 -6.47 -10.74 -12.49
N PHE A 47 -7.16 -10.50 -11.36
CA PHE A 47 -6.94 -9.31 -10.53
C PHE A 47 -5.49 -9.19 -10.08
N TYR A 48 -4.92 -10.28 -9.55
CA TYR A 48 -3.54 -10.27 -9.09
C TYR A 48 -2.52 -10.31 -10.22
N TYR A 49 -2.82 -10.96 -11.35
CA TYR A 49 -2.01 -10.86 -12.56
C TYR A 49 -1.85 -9.40 -12.99
N VAL A 50 -2.95 -8.64 -13.06
CA VAL A 50 -2.91 -7.21 -13.37
C VAL A 50 -2.03 -6.47 -12.37
N TYR A 51 -2.21 -6.72 -11.06
CA TYR A 51 -1.43 -6.05 -10.03
C TYR A 51 0.07 -6.36 -10.14
N GLY A 52 0.46 -7.61 -10.36
CA GLY A 52 1.85 -8.01 -10.56
C GLY A 52 2.45 -7.44 -11.84
N LEU A 53 1.71 -7.46 -12.95
CA LEU A 53 2.16 -6.91 -14.23
C LEU A 53 2.44 -5.40 -14.14
N LEU A 54 1.58 -4.64 -13.45
CA LEU A 54 1.78 -3.20 -13.26
C LEU A 54 3.02 -2.86 -12.41
N HIS A 55 3.57 -3.84 -11.69
CA HIS A 55 4.84 -3.70 -10.97
C HIS A 55 6.06 -4.08 -11.82
N SER A 56 5.88 -4.66 -13.02
CA SER A 56 6.98 -4.99 -13.92
C SER A 56 7.70 -3.72 -14.41
N PRO A 57 9.03 -3.58 -14.17
CA PRO A 57 9.81 -2.47 -14.73
C PRO A 57 9.76 -2.45 -16.25
N GLU A 58 9.89 -3.62 -16.90
CA GLU A 58 9.80 -3.74 -18.36
C GLU A 58 8.46 -3.24 -18.91
N TYR A 59 7.33 -3.53 -18.24
CA TYR A 59 6.02 -3.02 -18.66
C TYR A 59 5.97 -1.49 -18.55
N ARG A 60 6.41 -0.96 -17.42
CA ARG A 60 6.39 0.49 -17.14
C ARG A 60 7.29 1.27 -18.08
N GLU A 61 8.44 0.71 -18.45
CA GLU A 61 9.38 1.31 -19.40
C GLU A 61 8.89 1.21 -20.83
N ARG A 62 8.49 0.00 -21.27
CA ARG A 62 8.03 -0.26 -22.65
C ARG A 62 6.80 0.57 -23.02
N TYR A 63 5.91 0.83 -22.07
CA TYR A 63 4.67 1.57 -22.30
C TYR A 63 4.64 2.96 -21.63
N ALA A 64 5.80 3.51 -21.23
CA ALA A 64 5.88 4.76 -20.46
C ALA A 64 5.10 5.93 -21.08
N ASP A 65 5.18 6.11 -22.41
CA ASP A 65 4.52 7.21 -23.09
C ASP A 65 2.99 7.07 -23.14
N THR A 66 2.50 5.84 -23.27
CA THR A 66 1.06 5.54 -23.24
C THR A 66 0.51 5.67 -21.83
N LEU A 67 1.21 5.12 -20.82
CA LEU A 67 0.80 5.17 -19.41
C LEU A 67 0.69 6.60 -18.85
N ARG A 68 1.40 7.57 -19.45
CA ARG A 68 1.29 8.99 -19.11
C ARG A 68 0.04 9.67 -19.68
N LYS A 69 -0.59 9.10 -20.72
CA LYS A 69 -1.64 9.74 -21.52
C LYS A 69 -2.99 9.02 -21.43
N GLU A 70 -2.98 7.70 -21.22
CA GLU A 70 -4.16 6.83 -21.29
C GLU A 70 -4.17 5.80 -20.15
N LEU A 71 -5.32 5.16 -19.95
CA LEU A 71 -5.45 4.06 -18.99
C LEU A 71 -4.59 2.85 -19.42
N PRO A 72 -3.96 2.13 -18.47
CA PRO A 72 -3.17 0.95 -18.78
C PRO A 72 -3.97 -0.11 -19.53
N ARG A 73 -3.36 -0.67 -20.58
CA ARG A 73 -3.87 -1.85 -21.28
C ARG A 73 -3.06 -3.05 -20.85
N ILE A 74 -3.74 -4.15 -20.52
CA ILE A 74 -3.12 -5.32 -19.89
C ILE A 74 -2.89 -6.40 -20.95
N PRO A 75 -1.65 -6.62 -21.41
CA PRO A 75 -1.34 -7.71 -22.35
C PRO A 75 -1.46 -9.09 -21.69
N ARG A 76 -1.56 -10.12 -22.54
CA ARG A 76 -1.35 -11.52 -22.17
C ARG A 76 0.11 -11.88 -22.41
N VAL A 77 0.74 -12.59 -21.48
CA VAL A 77 2.09 -13.11 -21.67
C VAL A 77 2.07 -14.41 -22.48
N LYS A 78 3.19 -14.83 -23.04
CA LYS A 78 3.21 -16.00 -23.95
C LYS A 78 2.86 -17.32 -23.28
N THR A 79 3.23 -17.50 -22.02
CA THR A 79 3.10 -18.78 -21.33
C THR A 79 2.25 -18.68 -20.08
N TYR A 80 1.56 -19.76 -19.74
CA TYR A 80 0.77 -19.82 -18.51
C TYR A 80 1.65 -19.72 -17.26
N GLU A 81 2.87 -20.25 -17.32
CA GLU A 81 3.84 -20.17 -16.23
C GLU A 81 4.21 -18.72 -15.92
N ALA A 82 4.40 -17.89 -16.95
CA ALA A 82 4.62 -16.47 -16.78
C ALA A 82 3.37 -15.77 -16.21
N PHE A 83 2.18 -16.10 -16.71
CA PHE A 83 0.92 -15.57 -16.17
C PHE A 83 0.79 -15.89 -14.67
N LYS A 84 1.04 -17.14 -14.30
CA LYS A 84 0.99 -17.60 -12.91
C LYS A 84 2.04 -16.90 -12.05
N ALA A 85 3.27 -16.73 -12.54
CA ALA A 85 4.32 -16.02 -11.82
C ALA A 85 3.95 -14.55 -11.54
N PHE A 86 3.38 -13.84 -12.52
CA PHE A 86 2.87 -12.49 -12.32
C PHE A 86 1.69 -12.45 -11.33
N SER A 87 0.76 -13.41 -11.42
CA SER A 87 -0.37 -13.53 -10.50
C SER A 87 0.08 -13.80 -9.06
N ASP A 88 0.99 -14.76 -8.85
CA ASP A 88 1.53 -15.10 -7.53
C ASP A 88 2.32 -13.93 -6.93
N ALA A 89 3.12 -13.22 -7.73
CA ALA A 89 3.79 -11.99 -7.31
C ALA A 89 2.78 -10.90 -6.93
N GLY A 90 1.72 -10.71 -7.73
CA GLY A 90 0.65 -9.78 -7.45
C GLY A 90 -0.10 -10.11 -6.15
N ARG A 91 -0.34 -11.40 -5.86
CA ARG A 91 -0.92 -11.86 -4.59
C ARG A 91 -0.04 -11.50 -3.41
N ARG A 92 1.27 -11.77 -3.50
CA ARG A 92 2.26 -11.41 -2.45
C ARG A 92 2.29 -9.90 -2.21
N LEU A 93 2.38 -9.10 -3.29
CA LEU A 93 2.40 -7.64 -3.21
C LEU A 93 1.09 -7.08 -2.63
N GLY A 94 -0.05 -7.53 -3.14
CA GLY A 94 -1.36 -7.05 -2.69
C GLY A 94 -1.61 -7.37 -1.21
N GLY A 95 -1.28 -8.59 -0.79
CA GLY A 95 -1.36 -8.99 0.61
C GLY A 95 -0.51 -8.13 1.54
N MET A 96 0.70 -7.79 1.12
CA MET A 96 1.61 -6.94 1.89
C MET A 96 1.14 -5.47 1.94
N HIS A 97 0.76 -4.91 0.80
CA HIS A 97 0.38 -3.50 0.69
C HIS A 97 -0.96 -3.17 1.36
N VAL A 98 -1.92 -4.11 1.37
CA VAL A 98 -3.17 -3.93 2.13
C VAL A 98 -2.92 -3.97 3.63
N ASN A 99 -2.01 -4.82 4.09
CA ASN A 99 -1.68 -5.00 5.50
C ASN A 99 -0.40 -4.26 5.89
N PHE A 100 -0.16 -3.07 5.31
CA PHE A 100 1.10 -2.35 5.42
C PHE A 100 1.46 -1.99 6.87
N ASP A 101 0.46 -1.67 7.68
CA ASP A 101 0.64 -1.28 9.08
C ASP A 101 0.76 -2.48 10.03
N SER A 102 0.59 -3.69 9.50
CA SER A 102 0.66 -4.96 10.23
C SER A 102 1.87 -5.82 9.82
N GLN A 103 2.71 -5.29 8.92
CA GLN A 103 3.95 -5.98 8.54
C GLN A 103 4.94 -6.04 9.73
N PRO A 104 5.89 -6.99 9.71
CA PRO A 104 6.96 -7.03 10.70
C PRO A 104 7.78 -5.73 10.71
N ILE A 105 8.15 -5.30 11.92
CA ILE A 105 9.07 -4.18 12.12
C ILE A 105 10.43 -4.58 11.56
N TYR A 106 11.06 -3.71 10.77
CA TYR A 106 12.40 -3.96 10.27
C TYR A 106 13.44 -3.87 11.41
N GLU A 107 14.10 -4.97 11.70
CA GLU A 107 15.08 -5.08 12.81
C GLU A 107 16.52 -4.73 12.40
N GLY A 108 16.79 -4.54 11.10
CA GLY A 108 18.14 -4.26 10.59
C GLY A 108 18.65 -2.84 10.87
N VAL A 109 17.81 -1.96 11.44
CA VAL A 109 18.20 -0.61 11.84
C VAL A 109 18.47 -0.51 13.34
N LYS A 110 19.29 0.47 13.74
CA LYS A 110 19.48 0.83 15.13
C LYS A 110 18.60 2.02 15.50
N VAL A 111 17.70 1.82 16.46
CA VAL A 111 16.88 2.88 17.05
C VAL A 111 17.50 3.32 18.37
N ASP A 112 18.00 4.56 18.41
CA ASP A 112 18.40 5.22 19.65
C ASP A 112 17.19 5.95 20.23
N TYR A 113 16.76 5.55 21.44
CA TYR A 113 15.63 6.14 22.14
C TYR A 113 16.01 7.31 23.07
N GLY A 114 17.28 7.71 23.08
CA GLY A 114 17.80 8.75 23.96
C GLY A 114 17.74 8.37 25.44
N LYS A 115 17.90 9.37 26.32
CA LYS A 115 17.90 9.19 27.78
C LYS A 115 16.50 9.37 28.38
N GLY A 116 16.24 8.68 29.49
CA GLY A 116 15.02 8.82 30.29
C GLY A 116 13.98 7.73 30.05
N PRO A 117 12.81 7.79 30.72
CA PRO A 117 11.73 6.81 30.57
C PRO A 117 11.07 6.90 29.19
N LEU A 118 10.59 5.78 28.65
CA LEU A 118 9.87 5.70 27.37
C LEU A 118 8.37 5.88 27.58
N THR A 119 7.95 7.09 27.96
CA THR A 119 6.53 7.46 28.10
C THR A 119 5.90 7.70 26.72
N PRO A 120 4.55 7.71 26.59
CA PRO A 120 3.87 8.06 25.34
C PRO A 120 4.40 9.34 24.68
N GLU A 121 4.69 10.37 25.47
CA GLU A 121 5.19 11.66 25.00
C GLU A 121 6.57 11.57 24.36
N ALA A 122 7.39 10.57 24.73
CA ALA A 122 8.68 10.34 24.11
C ALA A 122 8.56 9.96 22.62
N PHE A 123 7.41 9.43 22.20
CA PHE A 123 7.09 9.05 20.83
C PHE A 123 6.32 10.13 20.07
N ARG A 124 6.08 11.31 20.65
CA ARG A 124 5.44 12.39 19.90
C ARG A 124 6.35 12.85 18.75
N VAL A 125 5.80 12.90 17.54
CA VAL A 125 6.49 13.43 16.36
C VAL A 125 5.96 14.81 15.99
N GLU A 126 6.85 15.79 15.90
CA GLU A 126 6.54 17.11 15.33
C GLU A 126 6.86 17.13 13.83
N LYS A 127 8.10 16.78 13.48
CA LYS A 127 8.55 16.66 12.09
C LYS A 127 9.82 15.82 12.00
N MET A 128 9.76 14.72 11.26
CA MET A 128 10.94 13.90 10.99
C MET A 128 11.91 14.61 10.04
N LYS A 129 13.22 14.36 10.19
CA LYS A 129 14.27 14.95 9.35
C LYS A 129 15.36 13.94 9.05
N TYR A 130 15.83 13.93 7.81
CA TYR A 130 17.02 13.18 7.45
C TYR A 130 18.29 13.75 8.08
N GLY A 131 19.33 12.92 8.14
CA GLY A 131 20.65 13.31 8.59
C GLY A 131 21.22 14.48 7.79
N LYS A 132 22.31 15.06 8.31
CA LYS A 132 22.99 16.22 7.70
C LYS A 132 23.30 15.94 6.23
N GLY A 133 23.01 16.92 5.35
CA GLY A 133 23.22 16.76 3.91
C GLY A 133 22.17 15.88 3.21
N LYS A 134 21.01 15.62 3.85
CA LYS A 134 19.98 14.68 3.39
C LYS A 134 20.47 13.23 3.37
N ASP A 135 21.30 12.87 4.34
CA ASP A 135 21.72 11.49 4.55
C ASP A 135 20.51 10.64 4.93
N LYS A 136 20.13 9.74 4.01
CA LYS A 136 18.97 8.86 4.12
C LYS A 136 19.24 7.62 4.96
N SER A 137 20.49 7.35 5.35
CA SER A 137 20.81 6.27 6.28
C SER A 137 20.47 6.61 7.74
N VAL A 138 20.20 7.89 8.02
CA VAL A 138 19.86 8.43 9.34
C VAL A 138 18.57 9.23 9.28
N LEU A 139 17.64 8.94 10.19
CA LEU A 139 16.42 9.70 10.38
C LEU A 139 16.30 10.16 11.83
N HIS A 140 16.25 11.47 12.04
CA HIS A 140 15.83 12.08 13.29
C HIS A 140 14.30 12.06 13.33
N TYR A 141 13.75 11.18 14.17
CA TYR A 141 12.31 11.04 14.36
C TYR A 141 11.73 12.24 15.13
N ASN A 142 12.38 12.59 16.24
CA ASN A 142 12.17 13.80 17.02
C ASN A 142 13.50 14.20 17.71
N ASP A 143 13.47 15.14 18.66
CA ASP A 143 14.69 15.60 19.36
C ASP A 143 15.33 14.51 20.26
N ARG A 144 14.64 13.40 20.47
CA ARG A 144 15.06 12.31 21.36
C ARG A 144 15.39 11.01 20.62
N ILE A 145 14.56 10.62 19.67
CA ILE A 145 14.64 9.33 18.97
C ILE A 145 15.31 9.53 17.61
N THR A 146 16.32 8.71 17.33
CA THR A 146 17.00 8.68 16.02
C THR A 146 17.11 7.25 15.52
N VAL A 147 16.78 7.03 14.24
CA VAL A 147 16.93 5.76 13.53
C VAL A 147 18.18 5.85 12.65
N THR A 148 19.06 4.86 12.73
CA THR A 148 20.32 4.81 11.99
C THR A 148 20.49 3.45 11.30
N GLY A 149 21.24 3.43 10.20
CA GLY A 149 21.46 2.22 9.42
C GLY A 149 20.28 1.84 8.54
N ILE A 150 19.47 2.82 8.12
CA ILE A 150 18.38 2.57 7.15
C ILE A 150 19.02 2.15 5.82
N PRO A 151 18.69 0.96 5.27
CA PRO A 151 19.20 0.52 3.98
C PRO A 151 18.77 1.48 2.88
N LEU A 152 19.70 1.90 2.02
CA LEU A 152 19.42 2.90 0.98
C LEU A 152 18.50 2.34 -0.11
N GLU A 153 18.58 1.03 -0.37
CA GLU A 153 17.71 0.30 -1.27
C GLU A 153 16.23 0.33 -0.84
N ALA A 154 15.92 0.61 0.44
CA ALA A 154 14.54 0.80 0.88
C ALA A 154 13.89 2.03 0.22
N TYR A 155 14.68 2.97 -0.30
CA TYR A 155 14.16 4.14 -1.02
C TYR A 155 13.85 3.88 -2.50
N ASP A 156 14.21 2.71 -3.04
CA ASP A 156 13.99 2.37 -4.44
C ASP A 156 12.50 2.08 -4.74
N TYR A 157 11.73 1.71 -3.72
CA TYR A 157 10.29 1.55 -3.87
C TYR A 157 9.58 2.92 -3.93
N VAL A 158 9.27 3.35 -5.16
CA VAL A 158 8.68 4.66 -5.47
C VAL A 158 7.20 4.55 -5.81
N VAL A 159 6.37 5.31 -5.10
CA VAL A 159 4.94 5.45 -5.34
C VAL A 159 4.61 6.92 -5.61
N ASN A 160 3.97 7.20 -6.75
CA ASN A 160 3.61 8.56 -7.18
C ASN A 160 4.81 9.53 -7.23
N GLY A 161 5.95 9.04 -7.74
CA GLY A 161 7.18 9.84 -7.94
C GLY A 161 7.99 10.11 -6.67
N LYS A 162 7.62 9.51 -5.53
CA LYS A 162 8.34 9.64 -4.27
C LYS A 162 8.54 8.27 -3.59
N PRO A 163 9.69 8.01 -2.94
CA PRO A 163 9.88 6.81 -2.14
C PRO A 163 8.78 6.63 -1.09
N ALA A 164 8.36 5.38 -0.84
CA ALA A 164 7.34 5.09 0.17
C ALA A 164 7.74 5.61 1.57
N LEU A 165 9.01 5.51 1.94
CA LEU A 165 9.54 6.07 3.19
C LEU A 165 9.40 7.60 3.25
N ASP A 166 9.66 8.29 2.14
CA ASP A 166 9.54 9.75 2.07
C ASP A 166 8.08 10.20 2.28
N TRP A 167 7.09 9.38 1.91
CA TRP A 167 5.68 9.63 2.25
C TRP A 167 5.42 9.56 3.75
N VAL A 168 5.99 8.58 4.46
CA VAL A 168 5.85 8.48 5.92
C VAL A 168 6.47 9.70 6.60
N VAL A 169 7.70 10.05 6.23
CA VAL A 169 8.43 11.20 6.77
C VAL A 169 7.69 12.52 6.57
N GLU A 170 7.00 12.68 5.43
CA GLU A 170 6.22 13.88 5.14
C GLU A 170 4.85 13.90 5.84
N ARG A 171 4.16 12.76 5.92
CA ARG A 171 2.78 12.68 6.40
C ARG A 171 2.68 12.52 7.92
N GLN A 172 3.66 11.88 8.55
CA GLN A 172 3.72 11.72 10.00
C GLN A 172 4.37 12.95 10.64
N CYS A 173 3.63 14.06 10.65
CA CYS A 173 4.05 15.32 11.24
C CYS A 173 2.85 16.10 11.80
N VAL A 174 3.15 17.18 12.53
CA VAL A 174 2.16 18.19 12.91
C VAL A 174 2.18 19.29 11.87
N LYS A 175 1.03 19.59 11.27
CA LYS A 175 0.90 20.61 10.24
C LYS A 175 -0.37 21.43 10.43
N THR A 176 -0.20 22.74 10.51
CA THR A 176 -1.32 23.69 10.51
C THR A 176 -1.54 24.21 9.09
N ASP A 177 -2.78 24.12 8.59
CA ASP A 177 -3.16 24.81 7.38
C ASP A 177 -3.26 26.32 7.63
N LYS A 178 -2.59 27.13 6.81
CA LYS A 178 -2.48 28.57 7.04
C LYS A 178 -3.79 29.32 6.80
N ALA A 179 -4.64 28.83 5.91
CA ALA A 179 -5.86 29.52 5.53
C ALA A 179 -6.99 29.25 6.53
N SER A 180 -7.18 27.99 6.91
CA SER A 180 -8.23 27.56 7.84
C SER A 180 -7.80 27.59 9.31
N GLY A 181 -6.50 27.54 9.60
CA GLY A 181 -5.96 27.38 10.95
C GLY A 181 -6.12 25.96 11.52
N ILE A 182 -6.65 25.01 10.74
CA ILE A 182 -6.86 23.63 11.19
C ILE A 182 -5.51 22.95 11.37
N VAL A 183 -5.30 22.35 12.53
CA VAL A 183 -4.12 21.53 12.85
C VAL A 183 -4.42 20.09 12.47
N ASN A 184 -3.53 19.51 11.66
CA ASN A 184 -3.47 18.09 11.41
C ASN A 184 -2.28 17.54 12.21
N ASP A 185 -2.57 16.85 13.31
CA ASP A 185 -1.59 16.20 14.16
C ASP A 185 -1.66 14.68 13.94
N ALA A 186 -0.63 14.11 13.32
CA ALA A 186 -0.56 12.68 13.06
C ALA A 186 -0.54 11.82 14.34
N ASN A 187 -0.16 12.40 15.49
CA ASN A 187 -0.14 11.70 16.77
C ASN A 187 -1.55 11.43 17.30
N ASP A 188 -2.55 12.25 16.92
CA ASP A 188 -3.95 12.06 17.37
C ASP A 188 -4.47 10.69 16.89
N TRP A 189 -4.19 10.31 15.64
CA TRP A 189 -4.55 8.97 15.13
C TRP A 189 -3.88 7.85 15.93
N ALA A 190 -2.58 8.02 16.24
CA ALA A 190 -1.80 7.04 16.98
C ALA A 190 -2.35 6.81 18.40
N VAL A 191 -2.79 7.88 19.07
CA VAL A 191 -3.31 7.82 20.45
C VAL A 191 -4.78 7.44 20.47
N GLU A 192 -5.62 8.12 19.68
CA GLU A 192 -7.08 8.01 19.79
C GLU A 192 -7.65 6.80 19.05
N THR A 193 -7.02 6.39 17.94
CA THR A 193 -7.54 5.29 17.11
C THR A 193 -6.72 4.02 17.23
N MET A 194 -5.40 4.14 17.23
CA MET A 194 -4.52 2.96 17.31
C MET A 194 -4.20 2.52 18.74
N ASP A 195 -4.49 3.35 19.76
CA ASP A 195 -4.07 3.15 21.16
C ASP A 195 -2.57 2.77 21.28
N ASN A 196 -1.76 3.37 20.41
CA ASN A 196 -0.33 3.07 20.29
C ASN A 196 0.45 4.35 19.95
N PRO A 197 0.98 5.06 20.97
CA PRO A 197 1.81 6.25 20.76
C PRO A 197 3.06 6.00 19.89
N ARG A 198 3.52 4.75 19.79
CA ARG A 198 4.69 4.36 18.99
C ARG A 198 4.34 4.17 17.51
N TYR A 199 3.06 4.21 17.15
CA TYR A 199 2.58 3.89 15.81
C TYR A 199 3.33 4.63 14.69
N PRO A 200 3.62 5.94 14.75
CA PRO A 200 4.32 6.61 13.65
C PRO A 200 5.76 6.11 13.46
N LEU A 201 6.45 5.75 14.56
CA LEU A 201 7.79 5.16 14.50
C LEU A 201 7.72 3.74 13.95
N GLU A 202 6.79 2.92 14.43
CA GLU A 202 6.61 1.55 13.96
C GLU A 202 6.21 1.52 12.49
N LEU A 203 5.32 2.42 12.06
CA LEU A 203 4.91 2.55 10.66
C LEU A 203 6.11 2.82 9.75
N LEU A 204 7.01 3.72 10.14
CA LEU A 204 8.26 3.94 9.39
C LEU A 204 9.06 2.64 9.26
N LEU A 205 9.25 1.91 10.36
CA LEU A 205 10.03 0.67 10.36
C LEU A 205 9.36 -0.45 9.55
N ARG A 206 8.03 -0.54 9.58
CA ARG A 206 7.26 -1.46 8.74
C ARG A 206 7.36 -1.12 7.26
N VAL A 207 7.37 0.17 6.93
CA VAL A 207 7.51 0.64 5.55
C VAL A 207 8.93 0.41 5.00
N ILE A 208 9.96 0.33 5.86
CA ILE A 208 11.29 -0.20 5.46
C ILE A 208 11.14 -1.66 5.00
N THR A 209 10.54 -2.53 5.82
CA THR A 209 10.29 -3.94 5.46
C THR A 209 9.54 -4.05 4.14
N ILE A 210 8.43 -3.32 4.00
CA ILE A 210 7.60 -3.35 2.79
C ILE A 210 8.41 -2.96 1.56
N SER A 211 9.18 -1.87 1.65
CA SER A 211 9.92 -1.38 0.50
C SER A 211 10.96 -2.39 0.01
N LEU A 212 11.68 -3.02 0.94
CA LEU A 212 12.66 -4.07 0.62
C LEU A 212 12.00 -5.32 0.04
N GLU A 213 10.94 -5.83 0.68
CA GLU A 213 10.25 -7.04 0.22
C GLU A 213 9.52 -6.81 -1.12
N THR A 214 8.95 -5.63 -1.34
CA THR A 214 8.36 -5.26 -2.62
C THR A 214 9.41 -5.26 -3.72
N MET A 215 10.57 -4.63 -3.50
CA MET A 215 11.64 -4.63 -4.49
C MET A 215 12.21 -6.03 -4.73
N LYS A 216 12.29 -6.88 -3.71
CA LYS A 216 12.64 -8.29 -3.88
C LYS A 216 11.67 -9.02 -4.81
N ILE A 217 10.35 -8.87 -4.60
CA ILE A 217 9.33 -9.48 -5.48
C ILE A 217 9.43 -8.92 -6.90
N VAL A 218 9.59 -7.60 -7.04
CA VAL A 218 9.69 -6.92 -8.34
C VAL A 218 10.90 -7.43 -9.13
N ASN A 219 12.05 -7.60 -8.47
CA ASN A 219 13.28 -8.09 -9.08
C ASN A 219 13.22 -9.58 -9.45
N GLU A 220 12.32 -10.35 -8.82
CA GLU A 220 12.05 -11.76 -9.12
C GLU A 220 11.01 -11.95 -10.26
N LEU A 221 10.40 -10.89 -10.77
CA LEU A 221 9.40 -10.99 -11.84
C LEU A 221 10.01 -11.59 -13.11
N PRO A 222 9.26 -12.44 -13.85
CA PRO A 222 9.74 -12.97 -15.12
C PRO A 222 9.83 -11.88 -16.18
N ALA A 223 10.64 -12.13 -17.21
CA ALA A 223 10.74 -11.24 -18.37
C ALA A 223 9.38 -11.01 -19.04
N LEU A 224 9.13 -9.80 -19.55
CA LEU A 224 7.86 -9.45 -20.17
C LEU A 224 7.83 -9.93 -21.63
N ASP A 225 7.53 -11.22 -21.81
CA ASP A 225 7.30 -11.82 -23.12
C ASP A 225 5.80 -11.89 -23.45
N ILE A 226 5.37 -11.04 -24.38
CA ILE A 226 3.95 -10.80 -24.69
C ILE A 226 3.50 -11.76 -25.80
N LEU A 227 2.32 -12.35 -25.62
CA LEU A 227 1.64 -13.10 -26.67
C LEU A 227 1.25 -12.13 -27.78
N ALA A 228 1.84 -12.31 -28.97
CA ALA A 228 1.45 -11.56 -30.15
C ALA A 228 0.01 -11.91 -30.53
N ASP A 229 -0.74 -10.91 -30.98
CA ASP A 229 -2.13 -11.07 -31.45
C ASP A 229 -2.24 -11.98 -32.68
#